data_AF-B6BMN1-F1
#
_entry.id   AF-B6BMN1-F1
#
_cell.length_a   1.000
_cell.length_b   1.000
_cell.length_c   1.000
_cell.angle_alpha   90.00
_cell.angle_beta   90.00
_cell.angle_gamma   90.00
#
_symmetry.space_group_name_H-M   'P 1'
#
loop_
_entity.id
_entity.type
_entity.pdbx_description
1 polymer ?
#
loop_
_entity_poly.entity_id
_entity_poly.type
_entity_poly.pdbx_seq_one_letter_code
_entity_poly.pdbx_strand_id
1 'polypeptide(L)'
;MRKIIRNMLLISVVFLFTACSSPYRPVKPNEKLESKYLSYVVLNTDWRIDKDYERERDRYKEGTYYLGHIVENMKFHIYTDPYHYRMMKKHFTKDAYYRDSDIKEKVFTKNDKETGITYKKGWITYVNYLKCSGSVFSRGFGGSYYSGGVKFYSIKCGYYDTTETINDGKRTLVIDYRYTHNTKKPQEAKEREQIIKKAVKKAVSTLKIKNMDIKRMEKEGLMHYDKEFKSTKW
;
A
#
# COMPACT_ATOMS: atom_id res chain seq x y z
N MET A 1 46.80 24.61 -24.98
CA MET A 1 46.66 23.23 -24.45
C MET A 1 46.15 23.15 -23.00
N ARG A 2 46.74 23.82 -22.01
CA ARG A 2 46.31 23.73 -20.58
C ARG A 2 44.83 24.07 -20.30
N LYS A 3 44.24 25.06 -21.00
CA LYS A 3 42.81 25.41 -20.83
C LYS A 3 41.84 24.34 -21.35
N ILE A 4 42.22 23.61 -22.41
CA ILE A 4 41.38 22.55 -23.00
C ILE A 4 41.37 21.31 -22.10
N ILE A 5 42.52 20.96 -21.53
CA ILE A 5 42.64 19.84 -20.57
C ILE A 5 41.84 20.12 -19.30
N ARG A 6 41.89 21.35 -18.78
CA ARG A 6 41.12 21.76 -17.59
C ARG A 6 39.60 21.72 -17.84
N ASN A 7 39.15 22.12 -19.03
CA ASN A 7 37.73 22.06 -19.39
C ASN A 7 37.25 20.62 -19.64
N MET A 8 38.08 19.75 -20.24
CA MET A 8 37.75 18.32 -20.39
C MET A 8 37.63 17.60 -19.04
N LEU A 9 38.50 17.91 -18.07
CA LEU A 9 38.43 17.38 -16.70
C LEU A 9 37.14 17.82 -15.98
N LEU A 10 36.73 19.07 -16.15
CA LEU A 10 35.48 19.58 -15.57
C LEU A 10 34.24 18.91 -16.20
N ILE A 11 34.24 18.70 -17.51
CA ILE A 11 33.15 18.03 -18.22
C ILE A 11 33.05 16.55 -17.81
N SER A 12 34.18 15.85 -17.69
CA SER A 12 34.20 14.44 -17.25
C SER A 12 33.80 14.26 -15.78
N VAL A 13 34.14 15.20 -14.90
CA VAL A 13 33.62 15.21 -13.51
C VAL A 13 32.10 15.45 -13.48
N VAL A 14 31.58 16.37 -14.29
CA VAL A 14 30.12 16.58 -14.40
C VAL A 14 29.41 15.35 -14.95
N PHE A 15 29.97 14.65 -15.95
CA PHE A 15 29.39 13.41 -16.48
C PHE A 15 29.46 12.23 -15.49
N LEU A 16 30.51 12.15 -14.65
CA LEU A 16 30.60 11.13 -13.58
C LEU A 16 29.56 11.34 -12.47
N PHE A 17 29.13 12.57 -12.19
CA PHE A 17 28.04 12.86 -11.26
C PHE A 17 26.64 12.73 -11.87
N THR A 18 26.53 12.62 -13.20
CA THR A 18 25.27 12.22 -13.86
C THR A 18 25.07 10.70 -13.93
N ALA A 19 25.93 9.91 -13.27
CA ALA A 19 25.74 8.47 -13.10
C ALA A 19 24.33 8.21 -12.57
N CYS A 20 23.51 7.55 -13.39
CA CYS A 20 22.10 7.28 -13.19
C CYS A 20 21.83 6.81 -11.75
N SER A 21 21.36 7.71 -10.89
CA SER A 21 20.96 7.31 -9.55
C SER A 21 19.82 6.31 -9.71
N SER A 22 19.97 5.10 -9.17
CA SER A 22 18.89 4.11 -9.18
C SER A 22 17.59 4.78 -8.73
N PRO A 23 16.45 4.53 -9.41
CA PRO A 23 15.16 5.07 -9.02
C PRO A 23 14.73 4.55 -7.64
N TYR A 24 15.50 3.64 -7.05
CA TYR A 24 15.25 3.09 -5.74
C TYR A 24 16.38 3.45 -4.75
N ARG A 25 16.03 3.62 -3.48
CA ARG A 25 16.99 3.63 -2.35
C ARG A 25 16.64 2.56 -1.33
N PRO A 26 17.61 1.96 -0.64
CA PRO A 26 17.31 1.10 0.50
C PRO A 26 16.59 1.88 1.61
N VAL A 27 15.70 1.19 2.32
CA VAL A 27 15.11 1.67 3.56
C VAL A 27 16.15 1.56 4.68
N LYS A 28 16.29 2.61 5.49
CA LYS A 28 17.17 2.57 6.66
C LYS A 28 16.50 1.83 7.82
N PRO A 29 17.27 1.23 8.74
CA PRO A 29 16.71 0.64 9.96
C PRO A 29 15.80 1.61 10.71
N ASN A 30 14.55 1.20 10.98
CA ASN A 30 13.53 2.00 11.65
C ASN A 30 13.28 3.38 11.01
N GLU A 31 13.47 3.48 9.69
CA GLU A 31 13.21 4.72 8.97
C GLU A 31 11.74 5.14 9.12
N LYS A 32 11.54 6.37 9.59
CA LYS A 32 10.24 7.03 9.60
C LYS A 32 10.01 7.63 8.22
N LEU A 33 8.95 7.18 7.55
CA LEU A 33 8.45 7.78 6.32
C LEU A 33 7.36 8.78 6.68
N GLU A 34 7.41 9.97 6.09
CA GLU A 34 6.59 11.09 6.51
C GLU A 34 6.20 11.99 5.35
N SER A 35 4.91 12.00 5.04
CA SER A 35 4.31 12.87 4.05
C SER A 35 3.48 13.98 4.68
N LYS A 36 2.85 14.83 3.86
CA LYS A 36 1.89 15.85 4.29
C LYS A 36 0.77 15.30 5.19
N TYR A 37 0.28 14.09 4.88
CA TYR A 37 -0.90 13.53 5.55
C TYR A 37 -0.61 12.37 6.48
N LEU A 38 0.49 11.65 6.28
CA LEU A 38 0.75 10.39 6.98
C LEU A 38 2.18 10.36 7.51
N SER A 39 2.39 9.59 8.57
CA SER A 39 3.73 9.12 8.92
C SER A 39 3.67 7.70 9.48
N TYR A 40 4.70 6.89 9.22
CA TYR A 40 4.81 5.54 9.76
C TYR A 40 6.27 5.07 9.73
N VAL A 41 6.58 4.01 10.48
CA VAL A 41 7.91 3.39 10.51
C VAL A 41 7.90 2.10 9.73
N VAL A 42 8.89 1.93 8.86
CA VAL A 42 9.11 0.68 8.10
C VAL A 42 10.12 -0.19 8.86
N LEU A 43 9.92 -1.51 8.83
CA LEU A 43 10.89 -2.44 9.40
C LEU A 43 12.23 -2.35 8.68
N ASN A 44 13.29 -2.60 9.45
CA ASN A 44 14.65 -2.85 8.95
C ASN A 44 14.71 -4.18 8.16
N THR A 45 14.03 -4.18 7.04
CA THR A 45 13.92 -5.29 6.09
C THR A 45 14.39 -4.72 4.75
N ASP A 46 14.89 -5.58 3.86
CA ASP A 46 15.60 -5.22 2.60
C ASP A 46 14.75 -4.47 1.55
N TRP A 47 13.71 -3.76 1.97
CA TRP A 47 12.86 -2.91 1.15
C TRP A 47 13.66 -1.78 0.53
N ARG A 48 13.17 -1.37 -0.63
CA ARG A 48 13.61 -0.18 -1.31
C ARG A 48 12.44 0.77 -1.54
N ILE A 49 12.70 2.05 -1.42
CA ILE A 49 11.75 3.12 -1.72
C ILE A 49 11.99 3.58 -3.15
N ASP A 50 10.92 3.62 -3.94
CA ASP A 50 10.93 4.28 -5.25
C ASP A 50 10.96 5.81 -5.04
N LYS A 51 12.01 6.46 -5.54
CA LYS A 51 12.31 7.88 -5.39
C LYS A 51 11.47 8.74 -6.35
N ASP A 52 11.07 8.19 -7.48
CA ASP A 52 10.47 8.94 -8.60
C ASP A 52 8.95 8.74 -8.70
N TYR A 53 8.37 7.87 -7.88
CA TYR A 53 6.92 7.63 -7.89
C TYR A 53 6.09 8.89 -7.57
N GLU A 54 6.66 9.88 -6.87
CA GLU A 54 5.99 11.18 -6.67
C GLU A 54 5.85 12.00 -7.95
N ARG A 55 6.64 11.75 -9.02
CA ARG A 55 6.83 12.73 -10.11
C ARG A 55 5.95 12.57 -11.35
N GLU A 56 5.54 11.37 -11.80
CA GLU A 56 5.17 11.27 -13.24
C GLU A 56 3.83 10.65 -13.65
N ARG A 57 3.04 9.96 -12.80
CA ARG A 57 1.73 9.42 -13.26
C ARG A 57 0.51 9.65 -12.38
N ASP A 58 0.68 9.93 -11.10
CA ASP A 58 -0.42 10.04 -10.14
C ASP A 58 -0.30 11.33 -9.31
N ARG A 59 -0.33 12.51 -9.95
CA ARG A 59 -0.20 13.83 -9.28
C ARG A 59 -1.22 14.09 -8.15
N TYR A 60 -2.23 13.23 -8.02
CA TYR A 60 -3.30 13.33 -7.02
C TYR A 60 -3.09 12.46 -5.78
N LYS A 61 -2.05 11.60 -5.76
CA LYS A 61 -1.74 10.70 -4.63
C LYS A 61 -0.74 11.33 -3.67
N GLU A 62 -1.13 12.44 -3.05
CA GLU A 62 -0.31 13.15 -2.08
C GLU A 62 0.03 12.25 -0.87
N GLY A 63 1.33 12.03 -0.65
CA GLY A 63 1.86 11.25 0.47
C GLY A 63 1.98 9.74 0.24
N THR A 64 2.22 9.34 -1.01
CA THR A 64 2.54 7.96 -1.36
C THR A 64 4.01 7.67 -1.21
N TYR A 65 4.35 6.76 -0.30
CA TYR A 65 5.62 6.04 -0.37
C TYR A 65 5.37 4.67 -0.97
N TYR A 66 6.04 4.42 -2.08
CA TYR A 66 6.07 3.09 -2.68
C TYR A 66 7.25 2.32 -2.11
N LEU A 67 6.94 1.27 -1.35
CA LEU A 67 7.92 0.36 -0.77
C LEU A 67 7.92 -0.93 -1.60
N GLY A 68 8.99 -1.13 -2.37
CA GLY A 68 9.20 -2.30 -3.20
C GLY A 68 10.37 -3.13 -2.68
N HIS A 69 10.16 -4.43 -2.51
CA HIS A 69 11.25 -5.39 -2.38
C HIS A 69 11.52 -5.97 -3.77
N ILE A 70 12.51 -5.40 -4.46
CA ILE A 70 12.81 -5.76 -5.86
C ILE A 70 13.32 -7.20 -5.96
N VAL A 71 13.96 -7.73 -4.91
CA VAL A 71 14.55 -9.06 -4.91
C VAL A 71 13.49 -10.17 -4.93
N GLU A 72 12.24 -9.90 -4.55
CA GLU A 72 11.18 -10.94 -4.45
C GLU A 72 9.80 -10.54 -4.97
N ASN A 73 9.71 -9.50 -5.82
CA ASN A 73 8.45 -9.05 -6.43
C ASN A 73 7.31 -8.72 -5.42
N MET A 74 7.68 -8.33 -4.20
CA MET A 74 6.76 -7.86 -3.16
C MET A 74 6.71 -6.34 -3.16
N LYS A 75 5.52 -5.77 -3.03
CA LYS A 75 5.32 -4.32 -3.08
C LYS A 75 4.21 -3.93 -2.13
N PHE A 76 4.40 -2.88 -1.32
CA PHE A 76 3.32 -2.28 -0.55
C PHE A 76 3.40 -0.76 -0.55
N HIS A 77 2.27 -0.13 -0.35
CA HIS A 77 2.17 1.31 -0.23
C HIS A 77 1.08 1.69 0.76
N ILE A 78 1.32 2.78 1.47
CA ILE A 78 0.35 3.41 2.36
C ILE A 78 0.28 4.88 1.94
N TYR A 79 -0.92 5.34 1.60
CA TYR A 79 -1.13 6.70 1.11
C TYR A 79 -2.54 7.18 1.42
N THR A 80 -2.83 8.44 1.14
CA THR A 80 -4.20 8.97 1.20
C THR A 80 -4.63 9.62 -0.12
N ASP A 81 -5.84 9.32 -0.56
CA ASP A 81 -6.47 9.94 -1.74
C ASP A 81 -7.53 10.98 -1.32
N PRO A 82 -7.66 12.09 -2.06
CA PRO A 82 -8.85 12.93 -2.01
C PRO A 82 -10.11 12.11 -2.35
N TYR A 83 -11.22 12.39 -1.66
CA TYR A 83 -12.46 11.60 -1.81
C TYR A 83 -13.07 11.58 -3.22
N HIS A 84 -12.90 12.63 -4.03
CA HIS A 84 -13.48 12.70 -5.37
C HIS A 84 -12.92 11.64 -6.34
N TYR A 85 -11.70 11.14 -6.11
CA TYR A 85 -11.07 10.18 -7.02
C TYR A 85 -11.71 8.78 -6.94
N ARG A 86 -12.16 8.39 -5.75
CA ARG A 86 -12.86 7.13 -5.48
C ARG A 86 -13.94 7.44 -4.46
N MET A 87 -15.09 7.92 -4.93
CA MET A 87 -16.24 8.21 -4.08
C MET A 87 -16.72 6.94 -3.38
N MET A 88 -16.20 6.68 -2.19
CA MET A 88 -16.61 5.54 -1.39
C MET A 88 -17.46 6.04 -0.22
N LYS A 89 -18.69 6.49 -0.54
CA LYS A 89 -19.68 6.96 0.45
C LYS A 89 -19.79 6.01 1.64
N LYS A 90 -19.73 4.71 1.36
CA LYS A 90 -19.76 3.63 2.36
C LYS A 90 -18.71 3.76 3.47
N HIS A 91 -17.57 4.40 3.23
CA HIS A 91 -16.54 4.63 4.24
C HIS A 91 -16.83 5.76 5.22
N PHE A 92 -17.86 6.55 4.96
CA PHE A 92 -18.34 7.66 5.79
C PHE A 92 -19.75 7.35 6.33
N THR A 93 -20.08 6.08 6.49
CA THR A 93 -21.37 5.64 6.99
C THR A 93 -21.14 4.60 8.08
N LYS A 94 -21.56 4.93 9.30
CA LYS A 94 -21.40 4.09 10.50
C LYS A 94 -21.82 2.65 10.26
N ASP A 95 -23.00 2.46 9.69
CA ASP A 95 -23.64 1.15 9.52
C ASP A 95 -23.40 0.52 8.15
N ALA A 96 -22.57 1.12 7.29
CA ALA A 96 -22.30 0.55 5.98
C ALA A 96 -21.71 -0.85 6.12
N TYR A 97 -22.36 -1.79 5.43
CA TYR A 97 -21.89 -3.15 5.28
C TYR A 97 -20.95 -3.21 4.07
N TYR A 98 -19.66 -3.48 4.29
CA TYR A 98 -18.68 -3.55 3.20
C TYR A 98 -18.58 -4.97 2.62
N ARG A 99 -19.70 -5.59 2.27
CA ARG A 99 -19.65 -6.54 1.15
C ARG A 99 -19.71 -5.69 -0.11
N ASP A 100 -18.65 -5.71 -0.92
CA ASP A 100 -18.83 -5.42 -2.35
C ASP A 100 -19.95 -6.36 -2.81
N SER A 101 -21.13 -5.81 -3.08
CA SER A 101 -22.34 -6.53 -3.49
C SER A 101 -22.16 -7.32 -4.78
N ASP A 102 -21.05 -7.12 -5.50
CA ASP A 102 -20.77 -7.76 -6.78
C ASP A 102 -19.90 -9.02 -6.67
N ILE A 103 -19.43 -9.39 -5.49
CA ILE A 103 -18.83 -10.72 -5.31
C ILE A 103 -19.96 -11.67 -4.94
N LYS A 104 -20.72 -12.11 -5.95
CA LYS A 104 -21.28 -13.46 -5.87
C LYS A 104 -20.09 -14.34 -5.50
N GLU A 105 -20.13 -14.97 -4.33
CA GLU A 105 -19.36 -16.17 -4.08
C GLU A 105 -19.72 -17.12 -5.23
N LYS A 106 -19.04 -17.01 -6.38
CA LYS A 106 -18.80 -18.19 -7.18
C LYS A 106 -18.23 -19.14 -6.18
N VAL A 107 -18.92 -20.26 -5.97
CA VAL A 107 -18.59 -21.28 -5.00
C VAL A 107 -17.18 -21.76 -5.31
N PHE A 108 -16.18 -21.05 -4.78
CA PHE A 108 -14.78 -21.41 -4.92
C PHE A 108 -14.60 -22.59 -3.99
N THR A 109 -14.32 -23.74 -4.57
CA THR A 109 -14.05 -24.94 -3.80
C THR A 109 -12.84 -24.70 -2.90
N LYS A 110 -12.74 -25.43 -1.78
CA LYS A 110 -11.58 -25.34 -0.87
C LYS A 110 -10.25 -25.54 -1.61
N ASN A 111 -10.28 -26.32 -2.70
CA ASN A 111 -9.16 -26.61 -3.59
C ASN A 111 -8.74 -25.41 -4.46
N ASP A 112 -9.65 -24.47 -4.79
CA ASP A 112 -9.33 -23.26 -5.57
C ASP A 112 -8.40 -22.31 -4.80
N LYS A 113 -8.51 -22.33 -3.46
CA LYS A 113 -7.63 -21.55 -2.56
C LYS A 113 -6.23 -22.15 -2.44
N GLU A 114 -6.10 -23.47 -2.57
CA GLU A 114 -4.84 -24.21 -2.47
C GLU A 114 -4.12 -24.32 -3.83
N THR A 115 -4.85 -24.24 -4.94
CA THR A 115 -4.31 -24.35 -6.31
C THR A 115 -3.95 -23.01 -6.96
N GLY A 116 -4.20 -21.88 -6.31
CA GLY A 116 -3.87 -20.54 -6.85
C GLY A 116 -4.86 -20.02 -7.89
N ILE A 117 -6.10 -20.53 -7.87
CA ILE A 117 -7.17 -20.09 -8.78
C ILE A 117 -7.62 -18.69 -8.40
N THR A 118 -7.92 -17.90 -9.43
CA THR A 118 -8.33 -16.50 -9.33
C THR A 118 -9.52 -16.35 -8.37
N TYR A 119 -9.32 -15.65 -7.24
CA TYR A 119 -10.39 -15.41 -6.26
C TYR A 119 -10.42 -13.94 -5.85
N LYS A 120 -11.61 -13.45 -5.45
CA LYS A 120 -11.79 -12.15 -4.81
C LYS A 120 -12.51 -12.36 -3.48
N LYS A 121 -12.02 -11.77 -2.40
CA LYS A 121 -12.65 -11.83 -1.07
C LYS A 121 -12.62 -10.45 -0.43
N GLY A 122 -13.70 -10.07 0.24
CA GLY A 122 -13.82 -8.84 1.02
C GLY A 122 -14.01 -9.14 2.52
N TRP A 123 -13.61 -8.22 3.38
CA TRP A 123 -13.84 -8.27 4.84
C TRP A 123 -13.83 -6.87 5.47
N ILE A 124 -14.27 -6.80 6.73
CA ILE A 124 -14.13 -5.59 7.56
C ILE A 124 -12.87 -5.71 8.39
N THR A 125 -12.09 -4.63 8.43
CA THR A 125 -10.95 -4.48 9.34
C THR A 125 -10.96 -3.09 9.94
N TYR A 126 -10.12 -2.85 10.94
CA TYR A 126 -10.01 -1.57 11.61
C TYR A 126 -8.56 -1.10 11.62
N VAL A 127 -8.28 0.12 11.19
CA VAL A 127 -6.93 0.70 11.16
C VAL A 127 -6.98 2.02 11.91
N ASN A 128 -6.20 2.19 12.98
CA ASN A 128 -6.26 3.37 13.85
C ASN A 128 -7.71 3.73 14.24
N TYR A 129 -8.48 2.71 14.67
CA TYR A 129 -9.89 2.82 15.04
C TYR A 129 -10.86 3.19 13.90
N LEU A 130 -10.37 3.41 12.68
CA LEU A 130 -11.20 3.64 11.50
C LEU A 130 -11.77 2.32 11.00
N LYS A 131 -13.07 2.29 10.68
CA LYS A 131 -13.69 1.15 9.99
C LYS A 131 -13.23 1.13 8.53
N CYS A 132 -12.69 0.00 8.09
CA CYS A 132 -12.11 -0.15 6.77
C CYS A 132 -12.71 -1.34 6.02
N SER A 133 -12.78 -1.21 4.70
CA SER A 133 -13.00 -2.35 3.82
C SER A 133 -11.66 -2.96 3.43
N GLY A 134 -11.44 -4.22 3.78
CA GLY A 134 -10.37 -5.04 3.27
C GLY A 134 -10.83 -5.84 2.06
N SER A 135 -9.96 -6.02 1.09
CA SER A 135 -10.18 -6.91 -0.05
C SER A 135 -8.88 -7.58 -0.47
N VAL A 136 -9.01 -8.77 -1.03
CA VAL A 136 -7.93 -9.49 -1.70
C VAL A 136 -8.45 -9.94 -3.06
N PHE A 137 -7.57 -9.86 -4.04
CA PHE A 137 -7.74 -10.47 -5.34
C PHE A 137 -6.48 -11.27 -5.66
N SER A 138 -6.65 -12.57 -5.90
CA SER A 138 -5.60 -13.44 -6.44
C SER A 138 -5.87 -13.63 -7.92
N ARG A 139 -4.82 -13.59 -8.74
CA ARG A 139 -4.88 -13.92 -10.17
C ARG A 139 -3.75 -14.86 -10.51
N GLY A 140 -4.10 -16.08 -10.94
CA GLY A 140 -3.16 -16.98 -11.58
C GLY A 140 -2.82 -16.50 -12.99
N PHE A 141 -1.57 -16.68 -13.40
CA PHE A 141 -1.11 -16.52 -14.76
C PHE A 141 -0.61 -17.88 -15.26
N GLY A 142 -1.03 -18.26 -16.46
CA GLY A 142 -0.61 -19.49 -17.11
C GLY A 142 -1.39 -20.74 -16.68
N GLY A 143 -1.75 -21.56 -17.67
CA GLY A 143 -2.29 -22.90 -17.44
C GLY A 143 -1.19 -23.88 -16.99
N SER A 144 -1.24 -25.12 -17.43
CA SER A 144 -0.26 -26.17 -17.09
C SER A 144 1.22 -25.80 -17.33
N TYR A 145 1.50 -24.82 -18.20
CA TYR A 145 2.85 -24.44 -18.61
C TYR A 145 3.51 -23.36 -17.73
N TYR A 146 2.75 -22.42 -17.15
CA TYR A 146 3.29 -21.35 -16.32
C TYR A 146 2.47 -21.28 -15.03
N SER A 147 3.11 -21.57 -13.90
CA SER A 147 2.46 -21.76 -12.60
C SER A 147 2.55 -20.51 -11.73
N GLY A 148 2.42 -19.32 -12.32
CA GLY A 148 2.62 -18.05 -11.63
C GLY A 148 1.32 -17.41 -11.16
N GLY A 149 1.40 -16.41 -10.29
CA GLY A 149 0.25 -15.61 -9.91
C GLY A 149 0.63 -14.37 -9.13
N VAL A 150 -0.31 -13.44 -9.00
CA VAL A 150 -0.20 -12.25 -8.16
C VAL A 150 -1.37 -12.25 -7.19
N LYS A 151 -1.05 -12.04 -5.91
CA LYS A 151 -2.03 -11.68 -4.90
C LYS A 151 -1.93 -10.19 -4.60
N PHE A 152 -3.06 -9.51 -4.68
CA PHE A 152 -3.21 -8.09 -4.43
C PHE A 152 -4.20 -7.89 -3.29
N TYR A 153 -3.78 -7.15 -2.28
CA TYR A 153 -4.56 -6.82 -1.11
C TYR A 153 -4.76 -5.31 -1.06
N SER A 154 -5.95 -4.88 -0.63
CA SER A 154 -6.31 -3.47 -0.53
C SER A 154 -7.17 -3.22 0.70
N ILE A 155 -6.78 -2.25 1.51
CA ILE A 155 -7.54 -1.78 2.67
C ILE A 155 -7.79 -0.31 2.50
N LYS A 156 -9.06 0.07 2.68
CA LYS A 156 -9.51 1.44 2.48
C LYS A 156 -10.38 1.89 3.64
N CYS A 157 -10.12 3.08 4.16
CA CYS A 157 -10.82 3.68 5.28
C CYS A 157 -11.11 5.15 4.96
N GLY A 158 -12.28 5.65 5.35
CA GLY A 158 -12.63 7.06 5.23
C GLY A 158 -12.23 7.82 6.49
N TYR A 159 -11.77 9.05 6.33
CA TYR A 159 -11.57 9.99 7.44
C TYR A 159 -11.79 11.43 6.97
N TYR A 160 -12.06 12.32 7.92
CA TYR A 160 -12.10 13.76 7.69
C TYR A 160 -10.74 14.38 8.05
N ASP A 161 -10.26 15.27 7.20
CA ASP A 161 -9.04 16.06 7.41
C ASP A 161 -9.42 17.52 7.67
N THR A 162 -8.94 18.09 8.79
CA THR A 162 -9.28 19.46 9.22
C THR A 162 -8.67 20.54 8.33
N THR A 163 -7.68 20.20 7.50
CA THR A 163 -6.98 21.13 6.60
C THR A 163 -7.46 21.06 5.16
N GLU A 164 -8.30 20.07 4.83
CA GLU A 164 -8.86 19.89 3.49
C GLU A 164 -10.24 20.54 3.40
N THR A 165 -10.44 21.40 2.42
CA THR A 165 -11.74 22.08 2.20
C THR A 165 -12.55 21.42 1.08
N ILE A 166 -11.89 20.66 0.20
CA ILE A 166 -12.53 19.98 -0.92
C ILE A 166 -13.33 18.76 -0.41
N ASN A 167 -14.57 18.60 -0.91
CA ASN A 167 -15.50 17.54 -0.48
C ASN A 167 -15.68 17.48 1.04
N ASP A 168 -15.73 18.64 1.70
CA ASP A 168 -16.01 18.72 3.13
C ASP A 168 -14.99 17.92 3.97
N GLY A 169 -13.71 18.05 3.61
CA GLY A 169 -12.58 17.42 4.29
C GLY A 169 -12.45 15.92 4.10
N LYS A 170 -13.27 15.29 3.24
CA LYS A 170 -13.27 13.83 3.06
C LYS A 170 -12.00 13.34 2.37
N ARG A 171 -11.34 12.38 3.01
CA ARG A 171 -10.17 11.67 2.47
C ARG A 171 -10.28 10.17 2.68
N THR A 172 -9.54 9.43 1.84
CA THR A 172 -9.44 7.97 1.95
C THR A 172 -8.02 7.61 2.34
N LEU A 173 -7.84 6.83 3.40
CA LEU A 173 -6.61 6.09 3.67
C LEU A 173 -6.61 4.82 2.82
N VAL A 174 -5.52 4.55 2.10
CA VAL A 174 -5.33 3.35 1.30
C VAL A 174 -4.05 2.64 1.73
N ILE A 175 -4.16 1.34 1.99
CA ILE A 175 -3.04 0.44 2.23
C ILE A 175 -3.19 -0.70 1.22
N ASP A 176 -2.35 -0.73 0.19
CA ASP A 176 -2.30 -1.91 -0.68
C ASP A 176 -0.96 -2.60 -0.60
N TYR A 177 -0.99 -3.90 -0.82
CA TYR A 177 0.21 -4.70 -0.93
C TYR A 177 -0.01 -5.89 -1.85
N ARG A 178 1.07 -6.32 -2.50
CA ARG A 178 1.04 -7.42 -3.43
C ARG A 178 2.32 -8.23 -3.40
N TYR A 179 2.19 -9.49 -3.74
CA TYR A 179 3.32 -10.39 -3.94
C TYR A 179 3.00 -11.35 -5.09
N THR A 180 4.05 -11.82 -5.76
CA THR A 180 3.92 -12.91 -6.73
C THR A 180 4.08 -14.25 -6.03
N HIS A 181 3.35 -15.25 -6.51
CA HIS A 181 3.47 -16.62 -6.05
C HIS A 181 3.70 -17.56 -7.23
N ASN A 182 4.26 -18.73 -6.93
CA ASN A 182 4.35 -19.85 -7.86
C ASN A 182 3.64 -21.04 -7.23
N THR A 183 2.64 -21.61 -7.91
CA THR A 183 1.84 -22.73 -7.37
C THR A 183 2.66 -24.01 -7.24
N LYS A 184 3.76 -24.15 -7.99
CA LYS A 184 4.75 -25.24 -7.83
C LYS A 184 5.68 -25.04 -6.62
N LYS A 185 5.74 -23.82 -6.07
CA LYS A 185 6.58 -23.47 -4.91
C LYS A 185 5.72 -22.83 -3.80
N PRO A 186 4.79 -23.60 -3.21
CA PRO A 186 3.83 -23.06 -2.25
C PRO A 186 4.50 -22.54 -0.97
N GLN A 187 5.66 -23.09 -0.60
CA GLN A 187 6.39 -22.66 0.58
C GLN A 187 7.00 -21.25 0.42
N GLU A 188 7.66 -20.98 -0.71
CA GLU A 188 8.15 -19.62 -1.02
C GLU A 188 7.00 -18.59 -1.04
N ALA A 189 5.83 -18.98 -1.54
CA ALA A 189 4.66 -18.10 -1.55
C ALA A 189 4.16 -17.77 -0.13
N LYS A 190 4.16 -18.75 0.77
CA LYS A 190 3.81 -18.54 2.19
C LYS A 190 4.83 -17.65 2.90
N GLU A 191 6.12 -17.82 2.61
CA GLU A 191 7.19 -16.99 3.19
C GLU A 191 7.05 -15.53 2.75
N ARG A 192 6.87 -15.27 1.45
CA ARG A 192 6.60 -13.91 0.94
C ARG A 192 5.36 -13.29 1.56
N GLU A 193 4.29 -14.07 1.68
CA GLU A 193 3.06 -13.64 2.34
C GLU A 193 3.30 -13.23 3.80
N GLN A 194 4.08 -14.00 4.55
CA GLN A 194 4.43 -13.69 5.93
C GLN A 194 5.31 -12.43 6.03
N ILE A 195 6.33 -12.31 5.18
CA ILE A 195 7.24 -11.16 5.16
C ILE A 195 6.46 -9.87 4.91
N ILE A 196 5.64 -9.82 3.86
CA ILE A 196 4.88 -8.61 3.52
C ILE A 196 3.81 -8.28 4.56
N LYS A 197 3.10 -9.28 5.10
CA LYS A 197 2.10 -9.05 6.17
C LYS A 197 2.75 -8.52 7.43
N LYS A 198 3.95 -9.00 7.79
CA LYS A 198 4.72 -8.49 8.95
C LYS A 198 5.14 -7.04 8.73
N ALA A 199 5.63 -6.70 7.53
CA ALA A 199 5.98 -5.33 7.16
C ALA A 199 4.77 -4.39 7.25
N VAL A 200 3.64 -4.76 6.64
CA VAL A 200 2.40 -3.98 6.69
C VAL A 200 1.89 -3.85 8.11
N LYS A 201 1.88 -4.92 8.92
CA LYS A 201 1.44 -4.86 10.32
C LYS A 201 2.26 -3.86 11.12
N LYS A 202 3.59 -3.82 10.95
CA LYS A 202 4.44 -2.84 11.64
C LYS A 202 4.16 -1.42 11.16
N ALA A 203 4.09 -1.21 9.84
CA ALA A 203 3.79 0.10 9.27
C ALA A 203 2.44 0.63 9.80
N VAL A 204 1.41 -0.21 9.80
CA VAL A 204 0.08 0.12 10.36
C VAL A 204 0.14 0.39 11.86
N SER A 205 0.89 -0.40 12.65
CA SER A 205 1.00 -0.18 14.10
C SER A 205 1.65 1.15 14.51
N THR A 206 2.40 1.76 13.59
CA THR A 206 3.08 3.04 13.80
C THR A 206 2.49 4.17 12.95
N LEU A 207 1.41 3.87 12.21
CA LEU A 207 0.76 4.80 11.32
C LEU A 207 0.14 5.94 12.13
N LYS A 208 0.43 7.17 11.72
CA LYS A 208 -0.24 8.37 12.18
C LYS A 208 -0.88 9.06 10.99
N ILE A 209 -2.18 9.32 11.09
CA ILE A 209 -2.91 10.16 10.15
C ILE A 209 -2.88 11.58 10.72
N LYS A 210 -2.24 12.50 10.00
CA LYS A 210 -2.12 13.90 10.39
C LYS A 210 -3.46 14.59 10.15
N ASN A 211 -3.75 15.62 10.94
CA ASN A 211 -4.93 16.49 10.78
C ASN A 211 -6.28 15.77 10.74
N MET A 212 -6.38 14.55 11.27
CA MET A 212 -7.65 13.83 11.33
C MET A 212 -8.62 14.58 12.25
N ASP A 213 -9.82 14.90 11.77
CA ASP A 213 -10.87 15.54 12.56
C ASP A 213 -11.53 14.53 13.51
N ILE A 214 -10.81 14.21 14.60
CA ILE A 214 -11.26 13.24 15.59
C ILE A 214 -12.64 13.60 16.14
N LYS A 215 -12.86 14.87 16.48
CA LYS A 215 -14.12 15.33 17.08
C LYS A 215 -15.31 15.05 16.16
N ARG A 216 -15.17 15.34 14.86
CA ARG A 216 -16.19 15.03 13.87
C ARG A 216 -16.35 13.53 13.67
N MET A 217 -15.25 12.80 13.55
CA MET A 217 -15.27 11.33 13.37
C MET A 217 -15.98 10.62 14.54
N GLU A 218 -15.77 11.07 15.77
CA GLU A 218 -16.48 10.58 16.95
C GLU A 218 -17.97 10.94 16.92
N LYS A 219 -18.29 12.20 16.61
CA LYS A 219 -19.68 12.68 16.49
C LYS A 219 -20.47 11.89 15.45
N GLU A 220 -19.85 11.54 14.33
CA GLU A 220 -20.45 10.73 13.26
C GLU A 220 -20.41 9.21 13.53
N GLY A 221 -19.82 8.78 14.66
CA GLY A 221 -19.72 7.38 15.03
C GLY A 221 -18.81 6.55 14.12
N LEU A 222 -17.80 7.19 13.51
CA LEU A 222 -16.83 6.58 12.60
C LEU A 222 -15.56 6.09 13.32
N MET A 223 -15.41 6.39 14.61
CA MET A 223 -14.33 5.90 15.48
C MET A 223 -14.77 4.67 16.27
N HIS A 224 -13.96 3.60 16.20
CA HIS A 224 -14.23 2.33 16.85
C HIS A 224 -13.10 1.95 17.79
N TYR A 225 -13.03 2.61 18.95
CA TYR A 225 -11.95 2.45 19.93
C TYR A 225 -11.87 1.05 20.55
N ASP A 226 -12.99 0.33 20.57
CA ASP A 226 -13.09 -1.07 21.02
C ASP A 226 -12.58 -2.09 19.98
N LYS A 227 -12.23 -1.62 18.78
CA LYS A 227 -11.81 -2.48 17.67
C LYS A 227 -10.33 -2.30 17.36
N GLU A 228 -9.60 -3.38 17.53
CA GLU A 228 -8.20 -3.44 17.12
C GLU A 228 -8.02 -3.92 15.67
N PHE A 229 -6.87 -3.57 15.12
CA PHE A 229 -6.42 -4.10 13.84
C PHE A 229 -6.16 -5.60 13.92
N LYS A 230 -7.02 -6.41 13.29
CA LYS A 230 -6.86 -7.87 13.19
C LYS A 230 -6.24 -8.26 11.86
N SER A 231 -4.92 -8.49 11.86
CA SER A 231 -4.15 -8.92 10.67
C SER A 231 -4.43 -10.35 10.21
N THR A 232 -5.22 -11.13 10.95
CA THR A 232 -5.38 -12.59 10.76
C THR A 232 -6.47 -12.98 9.75
N LYS A 233 -7.29 -12.03 9.28
CA LYS A 233 -8.33 -12.28 8.25
C LYS A 233 -7.82 -12.13 6.80
N TRP A 234 -6.52 -11.96 6.64
CA TRP A 234 -5.80 -11.58 5.43
C TRP A 234 -5.33 -12.84 4.71
#